data_AF-A0A1H0QCE3-F1
#
_entry.id   AF-A0A1H0QCE3-F1
#
_cell.length_a   1.000
_cell.length_b   1.000
_cell.length_c   1.000
_cell.angle_alpha   90.00
_cell.angle_beta   90.00
_cell.angle_gamma   90.00
#
_symmetry.space_group_name_H-M   'P 1'
#
loop_
_entity.id
_entity.type
_entity.pdbx_description
1 polymer ?
#
loop_
_entity_poly.entity_id
_entity_poly.type
_entity_poly.pdbx_seq_one_letter_code
_entity_poly.pdbx_strand_id
1 'polypeptide(L)'
;AYDIICVEHPPLVEIVSKKIVFFIQTVNSRIEDGIWEVIGNVPIPENIIFPKYKERTKDGFRIVNHQGSILKEVVTDTEVENLKALVSRSPVSLEKAIKAKYVTGEWDSFYNDLIYLGK
;
A
#
# COMPACT_ATOMS: atom_id res chain seq x y z
N ALA A 1 -27.89 3.63 29.78
CA ALA A 1 -26.56 3.01 29.74
C ALA A 1 -26.25 2.73 28.28
N TYR A 2 -25.14 3.22 27.75
CA TYR A 2 -24.71 2.88 26.41
C TYR A 2 -23.72 1.71 26.54
N ASP A 3 -24.08 0.54 26.03
CA ASP A 3 -23.35 -0.73 26.21
C ASP A 3 -22.26 -0.96 25.15
N ILE A 4 -21.87 0.07 24.40
CA ILE A 4 -20.83 -0.05 23.36
C ILE A 4 -19.84 1.09 23.52
N ILE A 5 -18.70 0.79 24.13
CA ILE A 5 -17.51 1.61 24.00
C ILE A 5 -16.90 1.21 22.65
N CYS A 6 -17.21 1.96 21.60
CA CYS A 6 -16.45 1.86 20.36
C CYS A 6 -15.05 2.43 20.68
N VAL A 7 -14.04 1.56 20.70
CA VAL A 7 -12.66 2.04 20.79
C VAL A 7 -12.31 2.59 19.41
N GLU A 8 -12.45 3.91 19.23
CA GLU A 8 -12.19 4.59 17.95
C GLU A 8 -10.76 4.29 17.44
N HIS A 9 -9.82 4.05 18.35
CA HIS A 9 -8.44 3.71 18.04
C HIS A 9 -7.96 2.49 18.84
N PRO A 10 -8.02 1.26 18.28
CA PRO A 10 -7.43 0.10 18.94
C PRO A 10 -5.92 0.29 19.15
N PRO A 11 -5.30 -0.42 20.12
CA PRO A 11 -3.87 -0.33 20.36
C PRO A 11 -3.04 -0.55 19.09
N LEU A 12 -1.97 0.22 18.89
CA LEU A 12 -1.15 0.16 17.68
C LEU A 12 -0.61 -1.23 17.37
N VAL A 13 -0.26 -2.01 18.41
CA VAL A 13 0.19 -3.40 18.28
C VAL A 13 -0.89 -4.31 17.69
N GLU A 14 -2.16 -4.04 18.01
CA GLU A 14 -3.29 -4.76 17.42
C GLU A 14 -3.50 -4.33 15.96
N ILE A 15 -3.29 -3.06 15.62
CA ILE A 15 -3.42 -2.59 14.23
C ILE A 15 -2.35 -3.23 13.35
N VAL A 16 -1.07 -3.18 13.75
CA VAL A 16 0.04 -3.65 12.91
C VAL A 16 0.10 -5.18 12.79
N SER A 17 -0.54 -5.92 13.69
CA SER A 17 -0.64 -7.38 13.61
C SER A 17 -1.80 -7.87 12.72
N LYS A 18 -2.67 -6.97 12.25
CA LYS A 18 -3.77 -7.33 11.34
C LYS A 18 -3.27 -7.52 9.92
N LYS A 19 -4.06 -8.26 9.14
CA LYS A 19 -3.82 -8.44 7.72
C LYS A 19 -3.88 -7.10 7.00
N ILE A 20 -2.82 -6.77 6.25
CA ILE A 20 -2.80 -5.65 5.32
C ILE A 20 -3.80 -5.93 4.20
N VAL A 21 -4.73 -5.00 3.98
CA VAL A 21 -5.75 -5.09 2.92
C VAL A 21 -5.29 -4.40 1.65
N PHE A 22 -4.76 -3.18 1.81
CA PHE A 22 -4.29 -2.34 0.71
C PHE A 22 -2.83 -1.96 0.91
N PHE A 23 -2.08 -1.92 -0.18
CA PHE A 23 -0.71 -1.45 -0.22
C PHE A 23 -0.49 -0.58 -1.44
N ILE A 24 -0.04 0.65 -1.22
CA ILE A 24 -0.01 1.71 -2.23
C ILE A 24 1.17 2.64 -1.95
N GLN A 25 1.87 3.05 -3.01
CA GLN A 25 2.75 4.20 -2.94
C GLN A 25 1.93 5.45 -3.23
N THR A 26 1.97 6.43 -2.33
CA THR A 26 1.18 7.65 -2.45
C THR A 26 1.94 8.85 -1.88
N VAL A 27 1.42 10.04 -2.16
CA VAL A 27 1.92 11.30 -1.58
C VAL A 27 1.31 11.54 -0.21
N ASN A 28 1.99 12.28 0.64
CA ASN A 28 1.56 12.64 1.99
C ASN A 28 0.57 13.82 2.02
N SER A 29 0.08 14.31 0.87
CA SER A 29 -0.74 15.53 0.79
C SER A 29 -1.99 15.47 1.67
N ARG A 30 -2.64 14.30 1.84
CA ARG A 30 -3.79 14.15 2.75
C ARG A 30 -3.44 14.38 4.20
N ILE A 31 -2.21 14.08 4.60
CA ILE A 31 -1.70 14.34 5.95
C ILE A 31 -1.38 15.82 6.10
N GLU A 32 -0.71 16.42 5.11
CA GLU A 32 -0.37 17.85 5.10
C GLU A 32 -1.62 18.75 5.09
N ASP A 33 -2.66 18.34 4.38
CA ASP A 33 -3.96 19.03 4.31
C ASP A 33 -4.85 18.79 5.56
N GLY A 34 -4.40 17.99 6.53
CA GLY A 34 -5.15 17.67 7.75
C GLY A 34 -6.38 16.78 7.54
N ILE A 35 -6.48 16.11 6.38
CA ILE A 35 -7.58 15.19 6.06
C ILE A 35 -7.33 13.80 6.67
N TRP A 36 -6.06 13.37 6.69
CA TRP A 36 -5.62 12.16 7.39
C TRP A 36 -4.76 12.56 8.59
N GLU A 37 -4.85 11.78 9.65
CA GLU A 37 -4.00 11.94 10.83
C GLU A 37 -3.12 10.71 11.04
N VAL A 38 -1.92 10.94 11.59
CA VAL A 38 -1.03 9.86 11.99
C VAL A 38 -1.46 9.37 13.37
N ILE A 39 -2.09 8.19 13.41
CA ILE A 39 -2.55 7.59 14.68
C ILE A 39 -1.43 6.92 15.49
N GLY A 40 -0.23 6.74 14.91
CA GLY A 40 0.90 6.14 15.60
C GLY A 40 2.15 5.93 14.73
N ASN A 41 3.29 5.70 15.38
CA ASN A 41 4.56 5.39 14.74
C ASN A 41 5.25 4.26 15.52
N VAL A 42 4.99 3.02 15.10
CA VAL A 42 5.57 1.81 15.71
C VAL A 42 6.25 0.97 14.63
N PRO A 43 7.23 0.12 15.00
CA PRO A 43 7.82 -0.82 14.06
C PRO A 43 6.77 -1.71 13.42
N ILE A 44 6.90 -1.92 12.11
CA ILE A 44 6.11 -2.90 11.37
C ILE A 44 6.64 -4.32 11.61
N PRO A 45 5.77 -5.36 11.63
CA PRO A 45 6.22 -6.74 11.75
C PRO A 45 7.20 -7.17 10.64
N GLU A 46 8.26 -7.86 11.01
CA GLU A 46 9.33 -8.31 10.08
C GLU A 46 8.85 -9.36 9.07
N ASN A 47 7.73 -10.04 9.34
CA ASN A 47 7.16 -11.06 8.46
C ASN A 47 6.31 -10.49 7.31
N ILE A 48 6.22 -9.16 7.17
CA ILE A 48 5.55 -8.52 6.03
C ILE A 48 6.44 -8.64 4.79
N ILE A 49 5.91 -9.30 3.76
CA ILE A 49 6.58 -9.44 2.46
C ILE A 49 6.17 -8.28 1.57
N PHE A 50 7.08 -7.32 1.42
CA PHE A 50 6.85 -6.20 0.51
C PHE A 50 7.04 -6.61 -0.95
N PRO A 51 6.15 -6.19 -1.86
CA PRO A 51 6.30 -6.45 -3.28
C PRO A 51 7.57 -5.79 -3.85
N LYS A 52 8.15 -6.46 -4.84
CA LYS A 52 9.20 -5.91 -5.71
C LYS A 52 8.56 -5.36 -6.97
N TYR A 53 9.21 -4.37 -7.55
CA TYR A 53 8.70 -3.68 -8.73
C TYR A 53 9.77 -3.61 -9.81
N LYS A 54 9.34 -3.54 -11.07
CA LYS A 54 10.21 -3.16 -12.18
C LYS A 54 10.16 -1.67 -12.40
N GLU A 55 11.31 -1.08 -12.69
CA GLU A 55 11.45 0.31 -13.07
C GLU A 55 12.14 0.39 -14.42
N ARG A 56 11.59 1.18 -15.34
CA ARG A 56 12.17 1.36 -16.69
C ARG A 56 13.33 2.36 -16.60
N THR A 57 14.48 1.97 -17.13
CA THR A 57 15.67 2.81 -17.27
C THR A 57 15.92 3.10 -18.76
N LYS A 58 17.00 3.84 -19.06
CA LYS A 58 17.42 4.07 -20.45
C LYS A 58 17.83 2.77 -21.14
N ASP A 59 18.41 1.84 -20.39
CA ASP A 59 19.07 0.64 -20.91
C ASP A 59 18.24 -0.64 -20.71
N GLY A 60 17.01 -0.52 -20.20
CA GLY A 60 16.11 -1.66 -19.98
C GLY A 60 15.24 -1.51 -18.74
N PHE A 61 15.27 -2.52 -17.88
CA PHE A 61 14.58 -2.51 -16.59
C PHE A 61 15.57 -2.75 -15.45
N ARG A 62 15.16 -2.34 -14.26
CA ARG A 62 15.79 -2.72 -12.99
C ARG A 62 14.72 -3.12 -11.98
N ILE A 63 15.13 -3.83 -10.93
CA ILE A 63 14.23 -4.22 -9.84
C ILE A 63 14.45 -3.28 -8.65
N VAL A 64 13.36 -2.73 -8.14
CA VAL A 64 13.33 -1.85 -6.97
C VAL A 64 12.40 -2.41 -5.89
N ASN A 65 12.63 -2.00 -4.65
CA ASN A 65 11.74 -2.28 -3.53
C ASN A 65 10.55 -1.29 -3.51
N HIS A 66 9.66 -1.46 -2.54
CA HIS A 66 8.49 -0.60 -2.33
C HIS A 66 8.82 0.87 -2.01
N GLN A 67 10.06 1.19 -1.64
CA GLN A 67 10.55 2.55 -1.38
C GLN A 67 11.24 3.16 -2.60
N GLY A 68 11.34 2.41 -3.71
CA GLY A 68 12.11 2.81 -4.89
C GLY A 68 13.62 2.59 -4.76
N SER A 69 14.10 1.94 -3.70
CA SER A 69 15.52 1.57 -3.58
C SER A 69 15.84 0.42 -4.52
N ILE A 70 16.99 0.51 -5.17
CA ILE A 70 17.44 -0.48 -6.16
C ILE A 70 17.82 -1.78 -5.45
N LEU A 71 17.22 -2.88 -5.89
CA LEU A 71 17.58 -4.24 -5.45
C LEU A 71 18.47 -4.93 -6.48
N LYS A 72 18.28 -4.66 -7.77
CA LYS A 72 19.06 -5.24 -8.87
C LYS A 72 19.05 -4.31 -10.09
N GLU A 73 20.22 -3.87 -10.53
CA GLU A 73 20.37 -2.90 -11.64
C GLU A 73 20.17 -3.53 -13.02
N VAL A 74 20.78 -4.70 -13.27
CA VAL A 74 20.74 -5.38 -14.57
C VAL A 74 19.92 -6.66 -14.44
N VAL A 75 18.85 -6.76 -15.21
CA VAL A 75 17.89 -7.87 -15.15
C VAL A 75 17.54 -8.37 -16.54
N THR A 76 17.11 -9.62 -16.64
CA THR A 76 16.58 -10.17 -17.90
C THR A 76 15.08 -9.88 -18.01
N ASP A 77 14.54 -9.89 -19.24
CA ASP A 77 13.11 -9.69 -19.46
C ASP A 77 12.24 -10.71 -18.70
N THR A 78 12.71 -11.95 -18.59
CA THR A 78 12.04 -13.02 -17.83
C THR A 78 11.96 -12.72 -16.34
N GLU A 79 12.96 -12.05 -15.77
CA GLU A 79 12.96 -11.68 -14.34
C GLU A 79 11.92 -10.59 -14.00
N VAL A 80 11.59 -9.74 -14.97
CA VAL A 80 10.67 -8.60 -14.77
C VAL A 80 9.29 -8.81 -15.40
N GLU A 81 9.09 -9.88 -16.16
CA GLU A 81 7.83 -10.17 -16.86
C GLU A 81 6.63 -10.08 -15.91
N ASN A 82 6.73 -10.77 -14.76
CA ASN A 82 5.68 -10.85 -13.75
C ASN A 82 5.69 -9.70 -12.72
N LEU A 83 6.70 -8.82 -12.77
CA LEU A 83 6.78 -7.69 -11.86
C LEU A 83 5.91 -6.53 -12.35
N LYS A 84 5.15 -5.94 -11.44
CA LYS A 84 4.41 -4.70 -11.70
C LYS A 84 5.37 -3.52 -11.77
N ALA A 85 5.01 -2.51 -12.54
CA ALA A 85 5.71 -1.23 -12.49
C ALA A 85 5.47 -0.56 -11.13
N LEU A 86 6.47 0.11 -10.58
CA LEU A 86 6.29 0.96 -9.41
C LEU A 86 5.52 2.21 -9.86
N VAL A 87 4.30 2.39 -9.36
CA VAL A 87 3.47 3.55 -9.72
C VAL A 87 2.88 4.19 -8.48
N SER A 88 3.14 5.49 -8.33
CA SER A 88 2.47 6.30 -7.31
C SER A 88 1.02 6.57 -7.70
N ARG A 89 0.12 6.47 -6.73
CA ARG A 89 -1.32 6.67 -6.91
C ARG A 89 -1.81 7.78 -5.99
N SER A 90 -2.92 8.42 -6.37
CA SER A 90 -3.53 9.45 -5.54
C SER A 90 -4.09 8.84 -4.24
N PRO A 91 -3.96 9.51 -3.09
CA PRO A 91 -4.60 9.09 -1.84
C PRO A 91 -6.12 8.88 -1.98
N VAL A 92 -6.76 9.66 -2.86
CA VAL A 92 -8.20 9.55 -3.17
C VAL A 92 -8.55 8.16 -3.71
N SER A 93 -7.65 7.52 -4.46
CA SER A 93 -7.87 6.17 -4.97
C SER A 93 -8.00 5.16 -3.82
N LEU A 94 -7.21 5.31 -2.75
CA LEU A 94 -7.33 4.47 -1.55
C LEU A 94 -8.65 4.72 -0.83
N GLU A 95 -9.04 5.97 -0.64
CA GLU A 95 -10.32 6.32 0.01
C GLU A 95 -11.52 5.71 -0.75
N LYS A 96 -11.51 5.81 -2.09
CA LYS A 96 -12.57 5.22 -2.92
C LYS A 96 -12.57 3.70 -2.83
N ALA A 97 -11.41 3.05 -2.82
CA ALA A 97 -11.30 1.60 -2.66
C ALA A 97 -11.80 1.13 -1.29
N ILE A 98 -11.49 1.86 -0.22
CA ILE A 98 -12.00 1.57 1.14
C ILE A 98 -13.53 1.70 1.18
N LYS A 99 -14.07 2.80 0.63
CA LYS A 99 -15.52 3.02 0.56
C LYS A 99 -16.22 1.89 -0.20
N ALA A 100 -15.76 1.57 -1.41
CA ALA A 100 -16.32 0.50 -2.23
C ALA A 100 -16.26 -0.88 -1.54
N LYS A 101 -15.21 -1.14 -0.74
CA LYS A 101 -15.04 -2.43 -0.05
C LYS A 101 -15.89 -2.60 1.21
N TYR A 102 -16.06 -1.54 2.00
CA TYR A 102 -16.58 -1.66 3.37
C TYR A 102 -17.81 -0.80 3.67
N VAL A 103 -18.13 0.18 2.82
CA VAL A 103 -19.19 1.15 3.09
C VAL A 103 -20.25 1.11 2.00
N THR A 104 -19.90 1.56 0.80
CA THR A 104 -20.81 1.70 -0.35
C THR A 104 -20.03 2.05 -1.63
N GLY A 105 -20.68 1.91 -2.78
CA GLY A 105 -20.13 2.21 -4.10
C GLY A 105 -19.70 0.95 -4.87
N GLU A 106 -19.46 1.13 -6.17
CA GLU A 106 -19.07 0.03 -7.04
C GLU A 106 -17.56 -0.22 -6.99
N TRP A 107 -17.19 -1.50 -7.05
CA TRP A 107 -15.79 -1.90 -7.14
C TRP A 107 -15.26 -1.65 -8.56
N ASP A 108 -14.35 -0.70 -8.69
CA ASP A 108 -13.61 -0.49 -9.94
C ASP A 108 -12.47 -1.52 -10.06
N SER A 109 -12.32 -2.12 -11.23
CA SER A 109 -11.22 -3.04 -11.54
C SER A 109 -9.83 -2.45 -11.27
N PHE A 110 -9.69 -1.13 -11.33
CA PHE A 110 -8.48 -0.40 -10.95
C PHE A 110 -8.07 -0.65 -9.49
N TYR A 111 -9.02 -0.84 -8.57
CA TYR A 111 -8.72 -1.08 -7.16
C TYR A 111 -8.03 -2.42 -6.90
N ASN A 112 -8.10 -3.37 -7.85
CA ASN A 112 -7.38 -4.65 -7.76
C ASN A 112 -5.86 -4.45 -7.65
N ASP A 113 -5.32 -3.37 -8.22
CA ASP A 113 -3.90 -3.06 -8.13
C ASP A 113 -3.46 -2.59 -6.74
N LEU A 114 -4.41 -2.15 -5.91
CA LEU A 114 -4.13 -1.67 -4.55
C LEU A 114 -4.14 -2.81 -3.54
N ILE A 115 -4.69 -3.97 -3.89
CA ILE A 115 -4.82 -5.10 -2.95
C ILE A 115 -3.43 -5.62 -2.60
N TYR A 116 -3.18 -5.74 -1.30
CA TYR A 116 -1.96 -6.39 -0.81
C TYR A 116 -2.08 -7.92 -0.96
N LEU A 117 -1.17 -8.50 -1.74
CA LEU A 117 -1.18 -9.95 -2.01
C LEU A 117 -0.30 -10.76 -1.06
N GLY A 118 0.69 -10.14 -0.40
CA GLY A 118 1.59 -10.81 0.55
C GLY A 118 2.34 -12.01 -0.03
N LYS A 119 2.69 -11.96 -1.31
CA LYS A 119 3.44 -12.99 -2.04
C LYS A 119 4.69 -12.38 -2.65
#